data_AF-A4C181-F1
#
_entry.id   AF-A4C181-F1
#
_cell.length_a   1.000
_cell.length_b   1.000
_cell.length_c   1.000
_cell.angle_alpha   90.00
_cell.angle_beta   90.00
_cell.angle_gamma   90.00
#
_symmetry.space_group_name_H-M   'P 1'
#
loop_
_entity.id
_entity.type
_entity.pdbx_description
1 polymer ?
#
loop_
_entity_poly.entity_id
_entity_poly.type
_entity_poly.pdbx_seq_one_letter_code
_entity_poly.pdbx_strand_id
1 'polypeptide(L)'
;MNVFKILRNKRIIILFSLSFLFFSCSQYELNNKRVFDYAMYQAYKDNPVDMQKVEILKSKLKKGFSKSEINEQILNLVNDQYHTNLKIPKKVLYISDINIDEMKSFSLSESLISKEEIKLIDELSLNIGYKGLDSALKILEDKVIASNLDIASFKKYNNLAISLKVVNIENPQLFNNNNQQFKLNKKGTNLSKIGILACIVAIIVWIAAVISFVPACATWVLCGFAGFALIAATVEVILECVPNTPEQ
;
A
#
# COMPACT_ATOMS: atom_id res chain seq x y z
N MET A 1 -36.67 -15.51 -27.84
CA MET A 1 -35.53 -15.11 -28.71
C MET A 1 -35.62 -13.68 -29.28
N ASN A 2 -36.40 -12.76 -28.68
CA ASN A 2 -36.53 -11.35 -29.14
C ASN A 2 -35.88 -10.31 -28.21
N VAL A 3 -35.59 -10.67 -26.96
CA VAL A 3 -35.00 -9.75 -25.97
C VAL A 3 -33.57 -9.33 -26.36
N PHE A 4 -32.78 -10.27 -26.89
CA PHE A 4 -31.42 -9.99 -27.38
C PHE A 4 -31.37 -9.07 -28.61
N LYS A 5 -32.43 -9.04 -29.45
CA LYS A 5 -32.51 -8.08 -30.56
C LYS A 5 -32.80 -6.66 -30.09
N ILE A 6 -33.61 -6.52 -29.04
CA ILE A 6 -33.92 -5.22 -28.42
C ILE A 6 -32.68 -4.63 -27.77
N LEU A 7 -31.93 -5.44 -27.00
CA LEU A 7 -30.69 -5.02 -26.33
C LEU A 7 -29.55 -4.61 -27.29
N ARG A 8 -29.60 -5.05 -28.56
CA ARG A 8 -28.59 -4.72 -29.58
C ARG A 8 -28.86 -3.39 -30.29
N ASN A 9 -29.90 -2.66 -29.88
CA ASN A 9 -30.19 -1.33 -30.42
C ASN A 9 -29.17 -0.31 -29.91
N LYS A 10 -28.45 0.34 -30.83
CA LYS A 10 -27.41 1.35 -30.52
C LYS A 10 -27.90 2.45 -29.58
N ARG A 11 -29.17 2.84 -29.66
CA ARG A 11 -29.77 3.85 -28.78
C ARG A 11 -29.92 3.37 -27.34
N ILE A 12 -30.23 2.08 -27.15
CA ILE A 12 -30.37 1.46 -25.84
C ILE A 12 -29.00 1.29 -25.18
N ILE A 13 -27.97 0.93 -25.95
CA ILE A 13 -26.58 0.84 -25.45
C ILE A 13 -26.09 2.21 -24.95
N ILE A 14 -26.33 3.28 -25.72
CA ILE A 14 -25.98 4.65 -25.31
C ILE A 14 -26.76 5.05 -24.05
N LEU A 15 -28.07 4.77 -24.00
CA LEU A 15 -28.89 5.06 -22.83
C LEU A 15 -28.38 4.33 -21.58
N PHE A 16 -28.07 3.04 -21.68
CA PHE A 16 -27.49 2.28 -20.56
C PHE A 16 -26.12 2.83 -20.16
N SER A 17 -25.26 3.21 -21.11
CA SER A 17 -23.96 3.81 -20.79
C SER A 17 -24.10 5.14 -20.05
N LEU A 18 -25.07 5.98 -20.44
CA LEU A 18 -25.40 7.22 -19.75
C LEU A 18 -25.99 6.94 -18.36
N SER A 19 -26.91 5.98 -18.23
CA SER A 19 -27.47 5.58 -16.94
C SER A 19 -26.40 5.05 -15.99
N PHE A 20 -25.43 4.27 -16.47
CA PHE A 20 -24.28 3.82 -15.68
C PHE A 20 -23.42 5.00 -15.21
N LEU A 21 -23.23 6.03 -16.04
CA LEU A 21 -22.49 7.24 -15.65
C LEU A 21 -23.24 8.04 -14.56
N PHE A 22 -24.57 8.17 -14.65
CA PHE A 22 -25.36 8.90 -13.64
C PHE A 22 -25.53 8.13 -12.32
N PHE A 23 -25.77 6.82 -12.37
CA PHE A 23 -25.87 5.99 -11.15
C PHE A 23 -24.53 5.84 -10.43
N SER A 24 -23.41 5.86 -11.17
CA SER A 24 -22.08 5.86 -10.56
C SER A 24 -21.81 7.15 -9.77
N CYS A 25 -22.40 8.29 -10.15
CA CYS A 25 -22.25 9.53 -9.40
C CYS A 25 -23.20 9.63 -8.20
N SER A 26 -24.44 9.11 -8.29
CA SER A 26 -25.43 9.24 -7.20
C SER A 26 -25.17 8.34 -5.99
N GLN A 27 -24.28 7.36 -6.09
CA GLN A 27 -23.88 6.51 -4.94
C GLN A 27 -22.88 7.19 -3.99
N TYR A 28 -22.33 8.35 -4.34
CA TYR A 28 -21.33 9.03 -3.51
C TYR A 28 -21.91 9.85 -2.34
N GLU A 29 -23.23 10.01 -2.23
CA GLU A 29 -23.85 10.85 -1.19
C GLU A 29 -24.69 10.10 -0.13
N LEU A 30 -24.77 8.76 -0.16
CA LEU A 30 -25.67 8.01 0.72
C LEU A 30 -24.96 7.10 1.73
N ASN A 31 -24.11 7.71 2.57
CA ASN A 31 -23.96 7.36 4.00
C ASN A 31 -22.98 8.35 4.67
N ASN A 32 -23.48 9.26 5.52
CA ASN A 32 -22.64 10.26 6.20
C ASN A 32 -21.66 9.68 7.24
N LYS A 33 -21.59 8.35 7.37
CA LYS A 33 -20.58 7.69 8.20
C LYS A 33 -19.50 7.13 7.28
N ARG A 34 -18.36 7.81 7.22
CA ARG A 34 -17.17 7.30 6.53
C ARG A 34 -16.68 6.06 7.24
N VAL A 35 -16.57 4.96 6.51
CA VAL A 35 -16.08 3.66 7.00
C VAL A 35 -14.94 3.24 6.10
N PHE A 36 -13.92 2.59 6.67
CA PHE A 36 -12.85 1.99 5.88
C PHE A 36 -13.41 0.89 4.99
N ASP A 37 -13.15 1.01 3.70
CA ASP A 37 -13.62 0.05 2.69
C ASP A 37 -12.49 -0.90 2.32
N TYR A 38 -12.65 -2.15 2.71
CA TYR A 38 -11.70 -3.23 2.45
C TYR A 38 -12.04 -4.07 1.21
N ALA A 39 -12.98 -3.64 0.35
CA ALA A 39 -13.34 -4.37 -0.85
C ALA A 39 -12.14 -4.65 -1.77
N MET A 40 -11.25 -3.67 -1.95
CA MET A 40 -10.01 -3.85 -2.74
C MET A 40 -9.07 -4.88 -2.11
N TYR A 41 -8.96 -4.90 -0.78
CA TYR A 41 -8.18 -5.91 -0.08
C TYR A 41 -8.75 -7.32 -0.31
N GLN A 42 -10.06 -7.49 -0.21
CA GLN A 42 -10.70 -8.80 -0.45
C GLN A 42 -10.50 -9.24 -1.89
N ALA A 43 -10.69 -8.34 -2.85
CA ALA A 43 -10.48 -8.65 -4.25
C ALA A 43 -9.03 -9.01 -4.58
N TYR A 44 -8.06 -8.36 -3.92
CA TYR A 44 -6.64 -8.71 -4.03
C TYR A 44 -6.37 -10.10 -3.43
N LYS A 45 -6.91 -10.38 -2.23
CA LYS A 45 -6.75 -11.67 -1.57
C LYS A 45 -7.28 -12.84 -2.42
N ASP A 46 -8.37 -12.62 -3.15
CA ASP A 46 -8.95 -13.63 -4.05
C ASP A 46 -8.13 -13.80 -5.35
N ASN A 47 -7.33 -12.80 -5.73
CA ASN A 47 -6.54 -12.78 -6.96
C ASN A 47 -5.16 -12.15 -6.68
N PRO A 48 -4.30 -12.81 -5.87
CA PRO A 48 -3.01 -12.26 -5.53
C PRO A 48 -2.14 -12.12 -6.77
N VAL A 49 -1.14 -11.25 -6.67
CA VAL A 49 -0.15 -11.06 -7.73
C VAL A 49 0.63 -12.35 -7.90
N ASP A 50 0.93 -12.72 -9.14
CA ASP A 50 1.92 -13.76 -9.40
C ASP A 50 3.33 -13.27 -9.01
N MET A 51 3.68 -13.48 -7.74
CA MET A 51 4.96 -13.07 -7.16
C MET A 51 6.16 -13.86 -7.72
N GLN A 52 5.94 -14.96 -8.45
CA GLN A 52 7.04 -15.77 -8.99
C GLN A 52 7.89 -14.96 -9.98
N LYS A 53 7.26 -14.14 -10.82
CA LYS A 53 7.99 -13.27 -11.76
C LYS A 53 8.83 -12.23 -11.01
N VAL A 54 8.31 -11.72 -9.91
CA VAL A 54 8.99 -10.75 -9.04
C VAL A 54 10.18 -11.40 -8.34
N GLU A 55 10.05 -12.62 -7.82
CA GLU A 55 11.14 -13.38 -7.18
C GLU A 55 12.25 -13.73 -8.17
N ILE A 56 11.89 -14.17 -9.38
CA ILE A 56 12.85 -14.44 -10.47
C ILE A 56 13.58 -13.15 -10.86
N LEU A 57 12.88 -12.02 -10.91
CA LEU A 57 13.50 -10.73 -11.19
C LEU A 57 14.47 -10.34 -10.06
N LYS A 58 14.04 -10.40 -8.81
CA LYS A 58 14.86 -10.07 -7.63
C LYS A 58 16.14 -10.91 -7.59
N SER A 59 16.03 -12.23 -7.76
CA SER A 59 17.20 -13.13 -7.75
C SER A 59 18.20 -12.82 -8.87
N LYS A 60 17.73 -12.36 -10.04
CA LYS A 60 18.59 -11.92 -11.14
C LYS A 60 19.23 -10.55 -10.91
N LEU A 61 18.50 -9.63 -10.29
CA LEU A 61 18.93 -8.24 -10.09
C LEU A 61 19.72 -8.01 -8.79
N LYS A 62 19.72 -8.93 -7.82
CA LYS A 62 20.48 -8.79 -6.57
C LYS A 62 21.98 -8.54 -6.74
N LYS A 63 22.57 -8.78 -7.91
CA LYS A 63 23.98 -8.48 -8.21
C LYS A 63 24.11 -7.19 -9.02
N GLY A 64 24.45 -6.10 -8.34
CA GLY A 64 24.93 -4.86 -8.97
C GLY A 64 23.89 -3.76 -9.24
N PHE A 65 22.63 -3.96 -8.84
CA PHE A 65 21.57 -2.95 -8.95
C PHE A 65 21.29 -2.29 -7.60
N SER A 66 20.91 -1.00 -7.60
CA SER A 66 20.38 -0.33 -6.41
C SER A 66 18.96 -0.82 -6.09
N LYS A 67 18.48 -0.55 -4.86
CA LYS A 67 17.11 -0.92 -4.47
C LYS A 67 16.08 -0.15 -5.30
N SER A 68 16.36 1.11 -5.63
CA SER A 68 15.48 1.90 -6.49
C SER A 68 15.41 1.38 -7.92
N GLU A 69 16.49 0.86 -8.49
CA GLU A 69 16.49 0.22 -9.80
C GLU A 69 15.68 -1.08 -9.79
N ILE A 70 15.81 -1.89 -8.74
CA ILE A 70 14.97 -3.08 -8.54
C ILE A 70 13.49 -2.67 -8.46
N ASN A 71 13.17 -1.63 -7.69
CA ASN A 71 11.80 -1.11 -7.58
C ASN A 71 11.25 -0.57 -8.91
N GLU A 72 12.09 0.03 -9.76
CA GLU A 72 11.70 0.48 -11.10
C GLU A 72 11.37 -0.71 -12.02
N GLN A 73 12.17 -1.77 -11.97
CA GLN A 73 11.89 -3.00 -12.73
C GLN A 73 10.61 -3.70 -12.25
N ILE A 74 10.38 -3.74 -10.93
CA ILE A 74 9.14 -4.25 -10.35
C ILE A 74 7.94 -3.42 -10.82
N LEU A 75 8.03 -2.10 -10.83
CA LEU A 75 6.97 -1.22 -11.33
C LEU A 75 6.60 -1.53 -12.78
N ASN A 76 7.60 -1.77 -13.64
CA ASN A 76 7.36 -2.12 -15.04
C ASN A 76 6.63 -3.47 -15.16
N LEU A 77 7.07 -4.49 -14.42
CA LEU A 77 6.39 -5.79 -14.40
C LEU A 77 4.94 -5.70 -13.95
N VAL A 78 4.69 -4.92 -12.90
CA VAL A 78 3.35 -4.68 -12.37
C VAL A 78 2.48 -3.96 -13.41
N ASN A 79 3.02 -2.94 -14.07
CA ASN A 79 2.31 -2.25 -15.14
C ASN A 79 1.96 -3.18 -16.31
N ASP A 80 2.89 -4.04 -16.72
CA ASP A 80 2.67 -5.01 -17.79
C ASP A 80 1.60 -6.03 -17.40
N GLN A 81 1.62 -6.52 -16.16
CA GLN A 81 0.67 -7.51 -15.64
C GLN A 81 -0.76 -6.97 -15.56
N TYR A 82 -0.93 -5.73 -15.09
CA TYR A 82 -2.26 -5.12 -14.92
C TYR A 82 -2.70 -4.27 -16.11
N HIS A 83 -1.87 -4.20 -17.17
CA HIS A 83 -2.05 -3.29 -18.30
C HIS A 83 -2.29 -1.84 -17.86
N THR A 84 -1.54 -1.41 -16.84
CA THR A 84 -1.61 -0.06 -16.26
C THR A 84 -0.45 0.80 -16.72
N ASN A 85 -0.57 2.10 -16.48
CA ASN A 85 0.51 3.08 -16.66
C ASN A 85 0.72 3.84 -15.34
N LEU A 86 0.90 3.08 -14.24
CA LEU A 86 1.22 3.64 -12.95
C LEU A 86 2.60 4.29 -13.05
N LYS A 87 2.65 5.61 -12.86
CA LYS A 87 3.88 6.39 -12.92
C LYS A 87 4.29 6.82 -11.53
N ILE A 88 5.26 6.09 -10.97
CA ILE A 88 5.92 6.50 -9.73
C ILE A 88 7.18 7.27 -10.11
N PRO A 89 7.35 8.52 -9.66
CA PRO A 89 8.56 9.28 -9.97
C PRO A 89 9.82 8.55 -9.47
N LYS A 90 10.90 8.52 -10.26
CA LYS A 90 12.17 7.86 -9.86
C LYS A 90 12.68 8.31 -8.49
N LYS A 91 12.51 9.60 -8.18
CA LYS A 91 12.87 10.18 -6.87
C LYS A 91 12.13 9.52 -5.69
N VAL A 92 10.90 9.04 -5.90
CA VAL A 92 10.13 8.30 -4.89
C VAL A 92 10.66 6.88 -4.76
N LEU A 93 11.03 6.24 -5.87
CA LEU A 93 11.66 4.92 -5.84
C LEU A 93 13.01 4.95 -5.10
N TYR A 94 13.75 6.06 -5.17
CA TYR A 94 15.00 6.30 -4.44
C TYR A 94 14.84 6.28 -2.91
N ILE A 95 13.62 6.44 -2.38
CA ILE A 95 13.37 6.36 -0.94
C ILE A 95 13.81 5.00 -0.37
N SER A 96 13.83 3.92 -1.17
CA SER A 96 14.33 2.62 -0.70
C SER A 96 15.86 2.54 -0.54
N ASP A 97 16.63 3.46 -1.15
CA ASP A 97 18.10 3.46 -1.10
C ASP A 97 18.66 4.20 0.12
N ILE A 98 17.82 4.97 0.83
CA ILE A 98 18.21 5.85 1.93
C ILE A 98 17.76 5.33 3.30
N ASN A 99 18.33 5.85 4.38
CA ASN A 99 17.93 5.44 5.74
C ASN A 99 16.59 6.06 6.16
N ILE A 100 15.98 5.58 7.24
CA ILE A 100 14.62 5.99 7.64
C ILE A 100 14.48 7.48 7.95
N ASP A 101 15.47 8.09 8.59
CA ASP A 101 15.42 9.53 8.91
C ASP A 101 15.50 10.36 7.61
N GLU A 102 16.30 9.89 6.66
CA GLU A 102 16.36 10.44 5.30
C GLU A 102 15.05 10.18 4.54
N MET A 103 14.43 8.99 4.64
CA MET A 103 13.14 8.66 4.02
C MET A 103 12.04 9.63 4.50
N LYS A 104 11.97 9.87 5.82
CA LYS A 104 11.03 10.83 6.41
C LYS A 104 11.29 12.25 5.94
N SER A 105 12.55 12.66 5.97
CA SER A 105 12.95 14.01 5.55
C SER A 105 12.66 14.27 4.07
N PHE A 106 12.97 13.29 3.22
CA PHE A 106 12.68 13.32 1.78
C PHE A 106 11.17 13.36 1.53
N SER A 107 10.41 12.49 2.20
CA SER A 107 8.94 12.44 2.04
C SER A 107 8.27 13.74 2.47
N LEU A 108 8.84 14.40 3.49
CA LEU A 108 8.40 15.72 3.92
C LEU A 108 8.73 16.81 2.89
N SER A 109 9.99 16.86 2.40
CA SER A 109 10.42 17.88 1.43
C SER A 109 9.68 17.79 0.11
N GLU A 110 9.33 16.58 -0.30
CA GLU A 110 8.58 16.30 -1.53
C GLU A 110 7.06 16.39 -1.35
N SER A 111 6.58 16.79 -0.17
CA SER A 111 5.15 16.88 0.16
C SER A 111 4.38 15.57 -0.06
N LEU A 112 5.07 14.43 0.05
CA LEU A 112 4.46 13.09 -0.01
C LEU A 112 3.76 12.77 1.31
N ILE A 113 4.34 13.25 2.41
CA ILE A 113 3.86 13.01 3.78
C ILE A 113 3.99 14.31 4.58
N SER A 114 2.95 14.68 5.34
CA SER A 114 2.98 15.82 6.27
C SER A 114 3.62 15.48 7.61
N LYS A 115 3.91 16.49 8.45
CA LYS A 115 4.43 16.26 9.81
C LYS A 115 3.43 15.52 10.68
N GLU A 116 2.15 15.81 10.51
CA GLU A 116 1.04 15.17 11.22
C GLU A 116 0.92 13.70 10.82
N GLU A 117 1.11 13.42 9.52
CA GLU A 117 1.14 12.05 9.00
C GLU A 117 2.34 11.28 9.56
N ILE A 118 3.54 11.87 9.63
CA ILE A 118 4.70 11.22 10.26
C ILE A 118 4.40 10.82 11.72
N LYS A 119 3.75 11.70 12.49
CA LYS A 119 3.35 11.38 13.88
C LYS A 119 2.38 10.20 13.95
N LEU A 120 1.41 10.16 13.03
CA LEU A 120 0.46 9.05 12.93
C LEU A 120 1.15 7.75 12.53
N ILE A 121 2.12 7.81 11.61
CA ILE A 121 2.93 6.67 11.20
C ILE A 121 3.75 6.13 12.37
N ASP A 122 4.37 7.01 13.16
CA ASP A 122 5.15 6.61 14.34
C ASP A 122 4.25 5.96 15.41
N GLU A 123 3.06 6.53 15.66
CA GLU A 123 2.07 5.96 16.58
C GLU A 123 1.54 4.60 16.08
N LEU A 124 1.24 4.49 14.78
CA LEU A 124 0.82 3.24 14.15
C LEU A 124 1.91 2.17 14.28
N SER A 125 3.17 2.53 14.01
CA SER A 125 4.31 1.62 14.11
C SER A 125 4.49 1.08 15.53
N LEU A 126 4.35 1.95 16.54
CA LEU A 126 4.38 1.54 17.94
C LEU A 126 3.21 0.61 18.28
N ASN A 127 1.99 0.95 17.85
CA ASN A 127 0.82 0.11 18.09
C ASN A 127 0.96 -1.27 17.41
N ILE A 128 1.53 -1.35 16.20
CA ILE A 128 1.85 -2.61 15.54
C ILE A 128 2.81 -3.42 16.41
N GLY A 129 3.91 -2.82 16.88
CA GLY A 129 4.90 -3.50 17.71
C GLY A 129 4.36 -3.96 19.08
N TYR A 130 3.38 -3.28 19.67
CA TYR A 130 2.84 -3.63 20.99
C TYR A 130 1.59 -4.52 20.94
N LYS A 131 0.72 -4.33 19.96
CA LYS A 131 -0.65 -4.92 19.92
C LYS A 131 -0.89 -5.81 18.70
N GLY A 132 0.05 -5.84 17.75
CA GLY A 132 -0.12 -6.49 16.45
C GLY A 132 -0.90 -5.63 15.45
N LEU A 133 -0.81 -6.00 14.18
CA LEU A 133 -1.33 -5.22 13.06
C LEU A 133 -2.84 -4.95 13.16
N ASP A 134 -3.66 -5.97 13.39
CA ASP A 134 -5.13 -5.81 13.38
C ASP A 134 -5.62 -4.83 14.46
N SER A 135 -5.04 -4.91 15.67
CA SER A 135 -5.36 -3.98 16.75
C SER A 135 -4.88 -2.57 16.45
N ALA A 136 -3.71 -2.44 15.82
CA ALA A 136 -3.15 -1.14 15.44
C ALA A 136 -3.95 -0.46 14.34
N LEU A 137 -4.39 -1.22 13.32
CA LEU A 137 -5.26 -0.73 12.26
C LEU A 137 -6.60 -0.27 12.82
N LYS A 138 -7.22 -1.03 13.74
CA LYS A 138 -8.46 -0.60 14.38
C LYS A 138 -8.32 0.75 15.11
N ILE A 139 -7.21 0.96 15.83
CA ILE A 139 -6.93 2.25 16.50
C ILE A 139 -6.76 3.38 15.47
N LEU A 140 -6.06 3.13 14.36
CA LEU A 140 -5.92 4.09 13.28
C LEU A 140 -7.28 4.43 12.66
N GLU A 141 -8.10 3.43 12.36
CA GLU A 141 -9.45 3.60 11.79
C GLU A 141 -10.32 4.48 12.67
N ASP A 142 -10.42 4.15 13.96
CA ASP A 142 -11.22 4.91 14.93
C ASP A 142 -10.76 6.38 15.00
N LYS A 143 -9.44 6.62 14.99
CA LYS A 143 -8.85 7.96 15.01
C LYS A 143 -9.12 8.74 13.73
N VAL A 144 -8.97 8.11 12.57
CA VAL A 144 -9.21 8.74 11.25
C VAL A 144 -10.69 9.08 11.07
N ILE A 145 -11.59 8.19 11.48
CA ILE A 145 -13.04 8.42 11.44
C ILE A 145 -13.42 9.58 12.37
N ALA A 146 -12.82 9.66 13.56
CA ALA A 146 -13.08 10.74 14.52
C ALA A 146 -12.51 12.11 14.08
N SER A 147 -11.50 12.12 13.22
CA SER A 147 -10.78 13.35 12.83
C SER A 147 -11.48 14.18 11.74
N ASN A 148 -12.61 13.70 11.18
CA ASN A 148 -13.40 14.39 10.15
C ASN A 148 -12.57 15.02 9.01
N LEU A 149 -11.62 14.24 8.48
CA LEU A 149 -10.69 14.68 7.43
C LEU A 149 -11.42 15.05 6.13
N ASP A 150 -10.73 15.63 5.14
CA ASP A 150 -11.27 15.70 3.78
C ASP A 150 -11.27 14.31 3.11
N ILE A 151 -11.94 14.18 1.96
CA ILE A 151 -12.10 12.90 1.25
C ILE A 151 -10.75 12.35 0.75
N ALA A 152 -9.84 13.22 0.30
CA ALA A 152 -8.54 12.78 -0.22
C ALA A 152 -7.67 12.23 0.91
N SER A 153 -7.60 12.94 2.04
CA SER A 153 -6.89 12.48 3.24
C SER A 153 -7.48 11.18 3.78
N PHE A 154 -8.82 11.07 3.87
CA PHE A 154 -9.47 9.83 4.30
C PHE A 154 -9.12 8.64 3.38
N LYS A 155 -9.16 8.84 2.06
CA LYS A 155 -8.78 7.81 1.08
C LYS A 155 -7.32 7.38 1.23
N LYS A 156 -6.42 8.32 1.53
CA LYS A 156 -5.00 8.01 1.77
C LYS A 156 -4.83 7.04 2.96
N TYR A 157 -5.51 7.30 4.08
CA TYR A 157 -5.46 6.39 5.24
C TYR A 157 -6.15 5.04 4.98
N ASN A 158 -7.28 5.04 4.24
CA ASN A 158 -7.91 3.78 3.84
C ASN A 158 -6.96 2.93 2.98
N ASN A 159 -6.32 3.55 1.99
CA ASN A 159 -5.33 2.87 1.15
C ASN A 159 -4.11 2.40 1.95
N LEU A 160 -3.68 3.15 2.97
CA LEU A 160 -2.60 2.73 3.87
C LEU A 160 -2.99 1.45 4.62
N ALA A 161 -4.20 1.41 5.19
CA ALA A 161 -4.67 0.24 5.91
C ALA A 161 -4.84 -0.99 5.00
N ILE A 162 -5.40 -0.80 3.80
CA ILE A 162 -5.48 -1.85 2.76
C ILE A 162 -4.08 -2.36 2.41
N SER A 163 -3.14 -1.46 2.15
CA SER A 163 -1.76 -1.81 1.80
C SER A 163 -1.09 -2.61 2.89
N LEU A 164 -1.23 -2.22 4.16
CA LEU A 164 -0.66 -2.96 5.28
C LEU A 164 -1.25 -4.37 5.41
N LYS A 165 -2.55 -4.55 5.14
CA LYS A 165 -3.17 -5.88 5.08
C LYS A 165 -2.63 -6.72 3.92
N VAL A 166 -2.45 -6.11 2.74
CA VAL A 166 -1.82 -6.76 1.59
C VAL A 166 -0.40 -7.21 1.95
N VAL A 167 0.41 -6.34 2.55
CA VAL A 167 1.76 -6.70 3.00
C VAL A 167 1.73 -7.83 4.02
N ASN A 168 0.77 -7.85 4.93
CA ASN A 168 0.65 -8.91 5.93
C ASN A 168 0.31 -10.28 5.34
N ILE A 169 -0.51 -10.35 4.29
CA ILE A 169 -0.81 -11.65 3.66
C ILE A 169 0.36 -12.17 2.82
N GLU A 170 1.07 -11.27 2.13
CA GLU A 170 2.23 -11.63 1.30
C GLU A 170 3.47 -11.91 2.15
N ASN A 171 3.59 -11.25 3.30
CA ASN A 171 4.74 -11.34 4.19
C ASN A 171 4.30 -11.45 5.67
N PRO A 172 3.64 -12.55 6.07
CA PRO A 172 3.06 -12.69 7.41
C PRO A 172 4.09 -12.64 8.53
N GLN A 173 5.36 -13.00 8.25
CA GLN A 173 6.46 -12.84 9.21
C GLN A 173 6.67 -11.41 9.70
N LEU A 174 6.24 -10.39 8.95
CA LEU A 174 6.48 -8.98 9.28
C LEU A 174 5.61 -8.42 10.39
N PHE A 175 4.48 -9.06 10.68
CA PHE A 175 3.57 -8.58 11.71
C PHE A 175 3.17 -9.69 12.69
N ASN A 176 3.83 -10.85 12.60
CA ASN A 176 3.56 -11.96 13.48
C ASN A 176 4.12 -11.69 14.89
N ASN A 177 3.22 -11.57 15.87
CA ASN A 177 3.55 -11.38 17.29
C ASN A 177 4.37 -12.54 17.90
N ASN A 178 4.43 -13.71 17.24
CA ASN A 178 5.23 -14.85 17.66
C ASN A 178 6.69 -14.78 17.18
N ASN A 179 7.01 -13.92 16.21
CA ASN A 179 8.40 -13.63 15.92
C ASN A 179 8.98 -12.94 17.15
N GLN A 180 9.94 -13.59 17.81
CA GLN A 180 10.62 -13.06 19.00
C GLN A 180 11.28 -11.69 18.75
N GLN A 181 11.50 -11.37 17.48
CA GLN A 181 11.87 -10.06 16.96
C GLN A 181 10.81 -8.97 17.30
N PHE A 182 9.50 -9.23 17.15
CA PHE A 182 8.43 -8.24 17.33
C PHE A 182 7.94 -8.07 18.77
N LYS A 183 8.25 -9.00 19.68
CA LYS A 183 7.92 -8.79 21.09
C LYS A 183 8.84 -7.73 21.66
N LEU A 184 8.33 -6.51 21.80
CA LEU A 184 8.86 -5.49 22.71
C LEU A 184 8.75 -6.03 24.16
N ASN A 185 9.56 -7.03 24.50
CA ASN A 185 9.64 -7.57 25.85
C ASN A 185 10.06 -6.42 26.76
N LYS A 186 9.22 -6.12 27.76
CA LYS A 186 9.36 -5.06 28.75
C LYS A 186 10.69 -5.04 29.54
N LYS A 187 11.62 -5.98 29.31
CA LYS A 187 12.86 -6.14 30.10
C LYS A 187 14.16 -6.44 29.33
N GLY A 188 14.18 -6.48 28.00
CA GLY A 188 15.40 -6.76 27.21
C GLY A 188 16.05 -5.51 26.61
N THR A 189 17.38 -5.52 26.55
CA THR A 189 18.33 -4.49 26.08
C THR A 189 17.91 -3.71 24.82
N ASN A 190 18.23 -2.41 24.80
CA ASN A 190 17.71 -1.41 23.86
C ASN A 190 18.09 -1.60 22.37
N LEU A 191 19.01 -2.51 22.02
CA LEU A 191 19.61 -2.54 20.69
C LEU A 191 18.78 -3.27 19.62
N SER A 192 18.05 -4.35 19.96
CA SER A 192 17.24 -5.12 18.98
C SER A 192 15.86 -4.53 18.73
N LYS A 193 15.34 -3.74 19.68
CA LYS A 193 14.03 -3.07 19.59
C LYS A 193 13.99 -1.97 18.54
N ILE A 194 15.14 -1.36 18.26
CA ILE A 194 15.27 -0.22 17.36
C ILE A 194 15.16 -0.67 15.89
N GLY A 195 15.70 -1.84 15.53
CA GLY A 195 15.76 -2.30 14.13
C GLY A 195 14.41 -2.65 13.51
N ILE A 196 13.47 -3.18 14.28
CA ILE A 196 12.17 -3.66 13.74
C ILE A 196 11.14 -2.55 13.68
N LEU A 197 11.10 -1.69 14.70
CA LEU A 197 10.29 -0.47 14.65
C LEU A 197 10.74 0.40 13.48
N ALA A 198 12.05 0.51 13.28
CA ALA A 198 12.66 1.13 12.11
C ALA A 198 12.12 0.55 10.79
N CYS A 199 12.06 -0.79 10.66
CA CYS A 199 11.52 -1.43 9.46
C CYS A 199 10.02 -1.18 9.26
N ILE A 200 9.21 -1.24 10.32
CA ILE A 200 7.77 -0.93 10.25
C ILE A 200 7.59 0.53 9.77
N VAL A 201 8.38 1.45 10.30
CA VAL A 201 8.36 2.86 9.89
C VAL A 201 8.77 2.98 8.42
N ALA A 202 9.85 2.32 7.98
CA ALA A 202 10.29 2.33 6.58
C ALA A 202 9.18 1.86 5.63
N ILE A 203 8.53 0.74 5.95
CA ILE A 203 7.42 0.18 5.17
C ILE A 203 6.26 1.18 5.11
N ILE A 204 5.85 1.74 6.24
CA ILE A 204 4.72 2.66 6.27
C ILE A 204 5.05 3.96 5.51
N VAL A 205 6.26 4.49 5.64
CA VAL A 205 6.72 5.68 4.89
C VAL A 205 6.73 5.39 3.39
N TRP A 206 7.25 4.24 2.98
CA TRP A 206 7.20 3.81 1.58
C TRP A 206 5.78 3.70 1.05
N ILE A 207 4.89 3.01 1.78
CA ILE A 207 3.48 2.86 1.41
C ILE A 207 2.82 4.22 1.25
N ALA A 208 3.01 5.12 2.22
CA ALA A 208 2.43 6.46 2.18
C ALA A 208 2.96 7.29 0.98
N ALA A 209 4.24 7.13 0.64
CA ALA A 209 4.82 7.75 -0.53
C ALA A 209 4.21 7.20 -1.85
N VAL A 210 4.10 5.89 -2.01
CA VAL A 210 3.54 5.25 -3.21
C VAL A 210 2.06 5.57 -3.40
N ILE A 211 1.26 5.50 -2.33
CA ILE A 211 -0.20 5.77 -2.39
C ILE A 211 -0.50 7.18 -2.90
N SER A 212 0.42 8.13 -2.70
CA SER A 212 0.25 9.51 -3.17
C SER A 212 0.22 9.62 -4.71
N PHE A 213 0.64 8.58 -5.44
CA PHE A 213 0.68 8.55 -6.90
C PHE A 213 -0.34 7.60 -7.56
N VAL A 214 -0.97 6.71 -6.79
CA VAL A 214 -2.03 5.81 -7.26
C VAL A 214 -3.25 6.54 -7.88
N PRO A 215 -3.67 7.74 -7.43
CA PRO A 215 -4.81 8.44 -8.01
C PRO A 215 -4.63 8.92 -9.45
N ALA A 216 -3.40 8.94 -9.99
CA ALA A 216 -3.08 9.57 -11.28
C ALA A 216 -3.46 8.73 -12.52
N CYS A 217 -4.19 7.64 -12.35
CA CYS A 217 -4.44 6.67 -13.41
C CYS A 217 -5.90 6.67 -13.92
N ALA A 218 -6.07 6.47 -15.24
CA ALA A 218 -7.36 6.49 -15.92
C ALA A 218 -8.36 5.43 -15.38
N THR A 219 -7.86 4.28 -14.95
CA THR A 219 -8.66 3.19 -14.36
C THR A 219 -8.29 3.02 -12.89
N TRP A 220 -9.01 3.73 -12.02
CA TRP A 220 -8.73 3.78 -10.57
C TRP A 220 -8.67 2.38 -9.91
N VAL A 221 -9.49 1.42 -10.38
CA VAL A 221 -9.51 0.04 -9.87
C VAL A 221 -8.22 -0.70 -10.22
N LEU A 222 -7.87 -0.79 -11.50
CA LEU A 222 -6.68 -1.51 -11.96
C LEU A 222 -5.40 -0.88 -11.42
N CYS A 223 -5.35 0.45 -11.33
CA CYS A 223 -4.21 1.13 -10.74
C CYS A 223 -4.14 1.02 -9.22
N GLY A 224 -5.28 0.84 -8.55
CA GLY A 224 -5.32 0.39 -7.16
C GLY A 224 -4.65 -0.97 -7.00
N PHE A 225 -5.05 -1.96 -7.80
CA PHE A 225 -4.41 -3.28 -7.79
C PHE A 225 -2.93 -3.23 -8.11
N ALA A 226 -2.53 -2.51 -9.16
CA ALA A 226 -1.13 -2.31 -9.51
C ALA A 226 -0.36 -1.62 -8.36
N GLY A 227 -0.95 -0.63 -7.68
CA GLY A 227 -0.35 0.02 -6.53
C GLY A 227 -0.12 -0.94 -5.36
N PHE A 228 -1.12 -1.75 -5.01
CA PHE A 228 -0.98 -2.74 -3.94
C PHE A 228 0.01 -3.86 -4.32
N ALA A 229 0.01 -4.28 -5.58
CA ALA A 229 0.96 -5.24 -6.13
C ALA A 229 2.40 -4.73 -6.04
N LEU A 230 2.63 -3.48 -6.43
CA LEU A 230 3.92 -2.82 -6.30
C LEU A 230 4.35 -2.78 -4.84
N ILE A 231 3.48 -2.35 -3.93
CA ILE A 231 3.78 -2.31 -2.49
C ILE A 231 4.19 -3.69 -1.99
N ALA A 232 3.39 -4.73 -2.24
CA ALA A 232 3.71 -6.11 -1.85
C ALA A 232 5.07 -6.56 -2.39
N ALA A 233 5.31 -6.37 -3.67
CA ALA A 233 6.54 -6.78 -4.35
C ALA A 233 7.80 -6.05 -3.83
N THR A 234 7.67 -4.78 -3.47
CA THR A 234 8.79 -3.93 -3.04
C THR A 234 9.11 -4.00 -1.54
N VAL A 235 8.20 -4.52 -0.71
CA VAL A 235 8.43 -4.57 0.74
C VAL A 235 9.66 -5.38 1.12
N GLU A 236 9.93 -6.51 0.48
CA GLU A 236 11.18 -7.27 0.70
C GLU A 236 12.45 -6.49 0.37
N VAL A 237 12.41 -5.64 -0.66
CA VAL A 237 13.53 -4.77 -1.04
C VAL A 237 13.79 -3.72 0.04
N ILE A 238 12.71 -3.26 0.69
CA ILE A 238 12.77 -2.31 1.81
C ILE A 238 13.19 -3.01 3.11
N LEU A 239 12.90 -4.30 3.27
CA LEU A 239 13.20 -5.08 4.47
C LEU A 239 14.67 -5.42 4.68
N GLU A 240 15.52 -5.19 3.68
CA GLU A 240 16.97 -5.17 3.88
C GLU A 240 17.42 -4.07 4.88
N CYS A 241 16.49 -3.27 5.43
CA CYS A 241 16.72 -2.40 6.59
C CYS A 241 16.97 -3.16 7.93
N VAL A 242 16.85 -4.49 8.00
CA VAL A 242 17.29 -5.28 9.16
C VAL A 242 18.73 -5.74 8.94
N PRO A 243 19.73 -5.34 9.75
CA PRO A 243 21.11 -5.80 9.61
C PRO A 243 21.34 -7.30 9.91
N ASN A 244 20.29 -8.13 10.01
CA ASN A 244 20.34 -9.57 10.30
C ASN A 244 19.07 -10.32 9.84
N THR A 245 18.53 -10.02 8.65
CA THR A 245 17.65 -11.01 8.00
C THR A 245 18.55 -12.13 7.48
N PRO A 246 18.42 -13.38 7.96
CA PRO A 246 19.16 -14.48 7.36
C PRO A 246 18.75 -14.54 5.89
N GLU A 247 19.74 -14.50 5.01
CA GLU A 247 19.56 -14.87 3.61
C GLU A 247 18.93 -16.27 3.61
N GLN A 248 17.66 -16.35 3.20
CA GLN A 248 17.03 -17.62 2.84
C GLN A 248 17.49 -18.01 1.44
#